data_AF-A0A0D7BDK6-F1
#
_entry.id   AF-A0A0D7BDK6-F1
#
_cell.length_a   1.000
_cell.length_b   1.000
_cell.length_c   1.000
_cell.angle_alpha   90.00
_cell.angle_beta   90.00
_cell.angle_gamma   90.00
#
_symmetry.space_group_name_H-M   'P 1'
#
loop_
_entity.id
_entity.type
_entity.pdbx_description
1 polymer ?
#
loop_
_entity_poly.entity_id
_entity_poly.type
_entity_poly.pdbx_seq_one_letter_code
_entity_poly.pdbx_strand_id
1 'polypeptide(L)'
;MHPTLRVSRHPLIRFLGKRVWSSSPEAPHAHPAGLPLPSGWHTASSSSKTPSAGSGSAYGEFWHAPQRFWPKSLSEDDITLVLTGGASKW
;
A
#
# COMPACT_ATOMS: atom_id res chain seq x y z
N MET A 1 37.39 18.57 31.65
CA MET A 1 37.47 17.19 31.12
C MET A 1 36.12 16.85 30.51
N HIS A 2 36.03 16.71 29.18
CA HIS A 2 34.77 16.36 28.52
C HIS A 2 34.75 14.87 28.17
N PRO A 3 33.68 14.13 28.50
CA PRO A 3 33.58 12.72 28.15
C PRO A 3 33.24 12.59 26.66
N THR A 4 34.09 11.88 25.92
CA THR A 4 33.82 11.52 24.52
C THR A 4 32.72 10.46 24.49
N LEU A 5 31.50 10.86 24.10
CA LEU A 5 30.43 9.93 23.81
C LEU A 5 30.86 9.09 22.60
N ARG A 6 31.23 7.83 22.84
CA ARG A 6 31.41 6.84 21.78
C ARG A 6 30.02 6.52 21.24
N VAL A 7 29.59 7.30 20.24
CA VAL A 7 28.44 6.96 19.41
C VAL A 7 28.73 5.58 18.81
N SER A 8 28.01 4.55 19.24
CA SER A 8 28.11 3.23 18.65
C SER A 8 27.66 3.34 17.19
N ARG A 9 28.62 3.33 16.26
CA ARG A 9 28.41 3.52 14.80
C ARG A 9 27.73 2.32 14.14
N HIS A 10 27.16 1.42 14.92
CA HIS A 10 26.61 0.15 14.46
C HIS A 10 25.19 0.01 15.02
N PRO A 11 24.20 -0.31 14.17
CA PRO A 11 22.84 -0.49 14.64
C PRO A 11 22.78 -1.66 15.63
N LEU A 12 22.04 -1.48 16.74
CA LEU A 12 21.80 -2.53 17.73
C LEU A 12 21.09 -3.75 17.11
N ILE A 13 20.34 -3.55 16.02
CA ILE A 13 19.65 -4.61 15.29
C ILE A 13 20.56 -5.09 14.18
N ARG A 14 21.12 -6.29 14.35
CA ARG A 14 21.90 -6.99 13.33
C ARG A 14 20.96 -7.96 12.62
N PHE A 15 20.61 -7.67 11.38
CA PHE A 15 19.86 -8.61 10.55
C PHE A 15 20.78 -9.77 10.16
N LEU A 16 20.71 -10.86 10.91
CA LEU A 16 21.37 -12.11 10.55
C LEU A 16 20.62 -12.70 9.36
N GLY A 17 21.21 -12.61 8.17
CA GLY A 17 20.67 -13.16 6.93
C GLY A 17 19.71 -12.23 6.18
N LYS A 18 19.31 -12.67 4.98
CA LYS A 18 18.25 -12.02 4.19
C LYS A 18 16.91 -12.61 4.64
N ARG A 19 15.97 -11.77 5.10
CA ARG A 19 14.59 -12.22 5.30
C ARG A 19 14.02 -12.57 3.94
N VAL A 20 13.87 -13.86 3.67
CA VAL A 20 13.19 -14.37 2.47
C VAL A 20 11.72 -14.51 2.84
N TRP A 21 10.91 -13.58 2.34
CA TRP A 21 9.46 -13.76 2.36
C TRP A 21 9.11 -14.87 1.37
N SER A 22 8.24 -15.80 1.76
CA SER A 22 7.74 -16.81 0.84
C SER A 22 7.08 -16.12 -0.34
N SER A 23 7.49 -16.44 -1.56
CA SER A 23 6.86 -15.90 -2.77
C SER A 23 5.44 -16.43 -2.98
N SER A 24 5.09 -17.53 -2.28
CA SER A 24 3.71 -18.01 -2.24
C SER A 24 2.92 -17.18 -1.23
N PRO A 25 1.79 -16.57 -1.64
CA PRO A 25 0.85 -15.99 -0.70
C PRO A 25 0.28 -17.10 0.20
N GLU A 26 0.23 -16.83 1.50
CA GLU A 26 -0.45 -17.72 2.46
C GLU A 26 -1.95 -17.74 2.15
N ALA A 27 -2.55 -18.93 2.20
CA ALA A 27 -3.99 -19.04 1.98
C ALA A 27 -4.76 -18.28 3.07
N PRO A 28 -5.78 -17.47 2.72
CA PRO A 28 -6.58 -16.79 3.73
C PRO A 28 -7.34 -17.82 4.58
N HIS A 29 -7.07 -17.83 5.89
CA HIS A 29 -7.74 -18.71 6.86
C HIS A 29 -8.79 -17.95 7.67
N ALA A 30 -9.90 -18.62 7.98
CA ALA A 30 -10.94 -18.05 8.85
C ALA A 30 -10.42 -17.93 10.29
N HIS A 31 -10.76 -16.83 10.97
CA HIS A 31 -10.43 -16.65 12.38
C HIS A 31 -11.18 -17.68 13.24
N PRO A 32 -10.55 -18.32 14.24
CA PRO A 32 -11.17 -19.37 15.04
C PRO A 32 -12.41 -18.91 15.84
N ALA A 33 -12.52 -17.61 16.14
CA ALA A 33 -13.69 -17.02 16.78
C ALA A 33 -14.63 -16.27 15.79
N GLY A 34 -14.49 -16.52 14.49
CA GLY A 34 -15.35 -15.93 13.47
C GLY A 34 -16.72 -16.62 13.42
N LEU A 35 -17.78 -15.84 13.15
CA LEU A 35 -19.09 -16.41 12.82
C LEU A 35 -19.05 -17.08 11.43
N PRO A 36 -19.84 -18.15 11.20
CA PRO A 36 -19.91 -18.80 9.89
C PRO A 36 -20.41 -17.81 8.84
N LEU A 37 -19.75 -17.79 7.68
CA LEU A 37 -20.14 -16.89 6.60
C LEU A 37 -21.43 -17.39 5.91
N PRO A 38 -22.28 -16.48 5.40
CA PRO A 38 -23.50 -16.84 4.67
C PRO A 38 -23.21 -17.68 3.42
N SER A 39 -24.18 -18.51 2.99
CA SER A 39 -24.05 -19.24 1.73
C SER A 39 -23.93 -18.25 0.56
N GLY A 40 -22.87 -18.42 -0.25
CA GLY A 40 -22.55 -17.50 -1.35
C GLY A 40 -21.49 -16.44 -1.04
N TRP A 41 -21.04 -16.34 0.22
CA TRP A 41 -19.90 -15.50 0.56
C TRP A 41 -18.60 -16.12 0.07
N HIS A 42 -17.97 -15.49 -0.91
CA HIS A 42 -16.66 -15.86 -1.41
C HIS A 42 -15.58 -15.12 -0.61
N THR A 43 -14.51 -15.83 -0.23
CA THR A 43 -13.34 -15.21 0.36
C THR A 43 -12.75 -14.20 -0.62
N ALA A 44 -12.65 -12.94 -0.22
CA ALA A 44 -11.94 -11.95 -1.01
C ALA A 44 -10.48 -12.40 -1.07
N SER A 45 -10.06 -12.92 -2.23
CA SER A 45 -8.64 -13.15 -2.50
C SER A 45 -7.93 -11.82 -2.28
N SER A 46 -7.00 -11.79 -1.34
CA SER A 46 -6.07 -10.68 -1.16
C SER A 46 -5.07 -10.68 -2.31
N SER A 47 -5.56 -10.53 -3.54
CA SER A 47 -4.72 -10.10 -4.63
C SER A 47 -4.39 -8.64 -4.32
N SER A 48 -3.16 -8.38 -3.86
CA SER A 48 -2.57 -7.07 -4.06
C SER A 48 -2.69 -6.78 -5.55
N LYS A 49 -3.69 -5.97 -5.92
CA LYS A 49 -3.81 -5.48 -7.28
C LYS A 49 -2.61 -4.56 -7.47
N THR A 50 -1.50 -5.12 -7.97
CA THR A 50 -0.65 -4.33 -8.86
C THR A 50 -1.60 -3.73 -9.89
N PRO A 51 -1.44 -2.46 -10.29
CA PRO A 51 -2.23 -1.91 -11.37
C PRO A 51 -1.82 -2.68 -12.63
N SER A 52 -2.46 -3.83 -12.84
CA SER A 52 -2.51 -4.43 -14.15
C SER A 52 -3.21 -3.38 -15.01
N ALA A 53 -2.55 -3.00 -16.10
CA ALA A 53 -3.20 -2.38 -17.23
C ALA A 53 -4.25 -3.39 -17.73
N GLY A 54 -5.37 -3.46 -17.02
CA GLY A 54 -6.39 -4.46 -17.20
C GLY A 54 -7.10 -4.15 -18.51
N SER A 55 -7.02 -5.11 -19.42
CA SER A 55 -7.85 -5.21 -20.61
C SER A 55 -9.30 -4.89 -20.27
N GLY A 56 -9.81 -3.78 -20.79
CA GLY A 56 -11.18 -3.34 -20.56
C GLY A 56 -11.35 -1.88 -20.14
N SER A 57 -10.42 -0.98 -20.51
CA SER A 57 -10.86 0.40 -20.66
C SER A 57 -11.89 0.40 -21.79
N ALA A 58 -13.16 0.66 -21.49
CA ALA A 58 -14.23 0.79 -22.50
C ALA A 58 -13.89 1.85 -23.57
N TYR A 59 -12.89 2.68 -23.28
CA TYR A 59 -12.37 3.75 -24.12
C TYR A 59 -10.87 3.53 -24.36
N GLY A 60 -10.42 3.61 -25.61
CA GLY A 60 -9.01 3.38 -25.92
C GLY A 60 -8.05 4.39 -25.28
N GLU A 61 -8.50 5.64 -25.17
CA GLU A 61 -7.73 6.70 -24.50
C GLU A 61 -8.61 7.38 -23.44
N PHE A 62 -7.95 8.00 -22.47
CA PHE A 62 -8.59 8.75 -21.40
C PHE A 62 -9.61 9.80 -21.91
N TRP A 63 -9.23 10.59 -22.92
CA TRP A 63 -10.07 11.65 -23.51
C TRP A 63 -11.27 11.13 -24.30
N HIS A 64 -11.33 9.83 -24.62
CA HIS A 64 -12.51 9.22 -25.21
C HIS A 64 -13.60 8.91 -24.16
N ALA A 65 -13.26 8.91 -22.87
CA ALA A 65 -14.23 8.69 -21.80
C ALA A 65 -15.09 9.94 -21.55
N PRO A 66 -16.40 9.80 -21.23
CA PRO A 66 -17.22 10.91 -20.77
C PRO A 66 -16.63 11.63 -19.55
N GLN A 67 -16.85 12.95 -19.46
CA GLN A 67 -16.29 13.82 -18.41
C GLN A 67 -16.56 13.34 -16.97
N ARG A 68 -17.66 12.61 -16.73
CA ARG A 68 -17.97 12.01 -15.42
C ARG A 68 -16.91 11.00 -14.94
N PHE A 69 -16.14 10.43 -15.86
CA PHE A 69 -15.06 9.49 -15.58
C PHE A 69 -13.68 10.15 -15.59
N TRP A 70 -13.63 11.48 -15.74
CA TRP A 70 -12.37 12.20 -15.71
C TRP A 70 -11.82 12.32 -14.29
N PRO A 71 -10.49 12.20 -14.10
CA PRO A 71 -9.84 12.56 -12.85
C PRO A 71 -10.30 13.95 -12.44
N LYS A 72 -10.72 14.09 -11.19
CA LYS A 72 -11.06 15.38 -10.63
C LYS A 72 -9.78 16.21 -10.51
N SER A 73 -9.92 17.53 -10.62
CA SER A 73 -8.82 18.45 -10.32
C SER A 73 -8.34 18.20 -8.90
N LEU A 74 -7.03 18.04 -8.73
CA LEU A 74 -6.41 17.97 -7.41
C LEU A 74 -6.57 19.32 -6.71
N SER A 75 -6.87 19.29 -5.41
CA SER A 75 -6.85 20.52 -4.62
C SER A 75 -5.41 20.90 -4.25
N GLU A 76 -5.17 22.17 -3.99
CA GLU A 76 -3.89 22.70 -3.53
C GLU A 76 -3.46 22.04 -2.21
N ASP A 77 -4.42 21.66 -1.37
CA ASP A 77 -4.18 20.88 -0.16
C ASP A 77 -3.64 19.48 -0.49
N ASP A 78 -4.16 18.81 -1.53
CA ASP A 78 -3.65 17.50 -1.98
C ASP A 78 -2.22 17.64 -2.53
N ILE A 79 -1.97 18.71 -3.31
CA ILE A 79 -0.65 18.99 -3.88
C ILE A 79 0.37 19.25 -2.77
N THR A 80 0.02 20.08 -1.79
CA THR A 80 0.91 20.38 -0.66
C THR A 80 1.13 19.15 0.22
N LEU A 81 0.11 18.32 0.45
CA LEU A 81 0.24 17.08 1.21
C LEU A 81 1.25 16.12 0.56
N VAL A 82 1.19 15.95 -0.76
CA VAL A 82 2.13 15.10 -1.51
C VAL A 82 3.54 15.68 -1.48
N LEU A 83 3.69 16.99 -1.69
CA LEU A 83 5.01 17.64 -1.73
C LEU A 83 5.71 17.65 -0.37
N THR A 84 4.95 17.85 0.71
CA THR A 84 5.49 17.98 2.06
C THR A 84 5.48 16.67 2.83
N GLY A 85 4.87 15.61 2.27
CA GLY A 85 4.64 14.35 2.98
C GLY A 85 3.76 14.51 4.22
N GLY A 86 2.90 15.53 4.25
CA GLY A 86 2.10 15.89 5.43
C GLY A 86 2.86 16.59 6.55
N ALA A 87 4.09 17.09 6.29
CA ALA A 87 4.87 17.81 7.29
C ALA A 87 4.41 19.25 7.53
N SER A 88 3.69 19.88 6.59
CA SER A 88 3.26 21.28 6.70
C SER A 88 1.91 21.49 7.39
N LYS A 89 1.24 20.41 7.81
CA LYS A 89 -0.09 20.46 8.44
C LYS A 89 0.01 19.94 9.88
N TRP A 90 0.69 20.70 10.74
CA TRP A 90 0.77 20.51 12.19
C TRP A 90 0.82 21.86 12.88
#